data_AF-A0A1G7LF14-F1
#
_entry.id   AF-A0A1G7LF14-F1
#
_cell.length_a   1.000
_cell.length_b   1.000
_cell.length_c   1.000
_cell.angle_alpha   90.00
_cell.angle_beta   90.00
_cell.angle_gamma   90.00
#
_symmetry.space_group_name_H-M   'P 1'
#
loop_
_entity.id
_entity.type
_entity.pdbx_description
1 polymer ?
#
loop_
_entity_poly.entity_id
_entity_poly.type
_entity_poly.pdbx_seq_one_letter_code
_entity_poly.pdbx_strand_id
1 'polypeptide(L)' 'MNYNYRYCLKPTDSQRDTLDYHRDTCRQLYNHALYRFSQIPEDEGTVEQRVRKIRDELPALKDW' A
#
# COMPACT_ATOMS: atom_id res chain seq x y z
N MET A 1 19.61 -7.95 -12.99
CA MET A 1 19.87 -6.59 -12.47
C MET A 1 20.90 -6.70 -11.35
N ASN A 2 22.15 -6.28 -11.56
CA ASN A 2 23.14 -6.21 -10.48
C ASN A 2 23.02 -4.85 -9.80
N TYR A 3 22.11 -4.74 -8.83
CA TYR A 3 22.08 -3.58 -7.95
C TYR A 3 23.23 -3.71 -6.96
N ASN A 4 24.42 -3.28 -7.40
CA ASN A 4 25.54 -3.15 -6.49
C ASN A 4 25.28 -1.87 -5.68
N TYR A 5 24.62 -2.00 -4.52
CA TYR A 5 24.34 -0.89 -3.64
C TYR A 5 25.66 -0.30 -3.14
N ARG A 6 26.18 0.70 -3.86
CA ARG A 6 27.42 1.42 -3.54
C ARG A 6 27.36 2.07 -2.15
N TYR A 7 26.16 2.30 -1.65
CA TYR A 7 25.87 2.83 -0.34
C TYR A 7 24.89 1.89 0.37
N CYS A 8 25.42 1.04 1.26
CA CYS A 8 24.59 0.30 2.20
C CYS A 8 24.18 1.26 3.31
N LEU A 9 22.97 1.81 3.23
CA LEU A 9 22.40 2.61 4.30
C LEU A 9 22.18 1.68 5.50
N LYS A 10 22.80 2.01 6.63
CA LYS A 10 22.55 1.36 7.92
C LYS A 10 21.61 2.27 8.71
N PRO A 11 20.29 2.11 8.56
CA PRO A 11 19.35 2.95 9.29
C PRO A 11 19.54 2.77 10.79
N THR A 12 19.42 3.89 11.52
CA THR A 12 19.30 3.89 12.97
C THR A 12 18.04 3.14 13.39
N ASP A 13 17.94 2.73 14.65
CA ASP A 13 16.76 1.98 15.12
C ASP A 13 15.47 2.80 14.90
N SER A 14 15.49 4.09 15.22
CA SER A 14 14.37 5.00 14.93
C SER A 14 14.00 5.06 13.44
N GLN A 15 14.98 5.04 12.54
CA GLN A 15 14.72 4.99 11.10
C GLN A 15 14.12 3.64 10.68
N ARG A 16 14.54 2.53 11.28
CA ARG A 16 13.95 1.21 11.01
C ARG A 16 12.52 1.14 11.49
N ASP A 17 12.25 1.59 12.70
CA ASP A 17 10.89 1.61 13.27
C ASP A 17 9.94 2.41 12.38
N THR A 18 10.40 3.56 11.87
CA THR A 18 9.62 4.39 10.94
C THR A 18 9.36 3.65 9.62
N LEU A 19 10.38 3.00 9.05
CA LEU A 19 10.24 2.22 7.82
C LEU A 19 9.32 1.01 8.01
N ASP A 20 9.41 0.33 9.14
CA ASP A 20 8.57 -0.81 9.48
C ASP A 20 7.12 -0.38 9.72
N TYR A 21 6.89 0.77 10.36
CA TYR A 21 5.56 1.37 10.46
C TYR A 21 4.95 1.63 9.09
N HIS A 22 5.69 2.24 8.17
CA HIS A 22 5.20 2.50 6.80
C HIS A 22 4.94 1.19 6.06
N ARG A 23 5.88 0.24 6.13
CA ARG A 23 5.74 -1.07 5.49
C ARG A 23 4.51 -1.81 6.01
N ASP A 24 4.30 -1.83 7.32
CA ASP A 24 3.17 -2.50 7.93
C ASP A 24 1.84 -1.83 7.55
N THR A 25 1.78 -0.50 7.62
CA THR A 25 0.61 0.28 7.18
C THR A 25 0.24 -0.02 5.73
N CYS A 26 1.22 0.02 4.80
CA CYS A 26 0.99 -0.32 3.40
C CYS A 26 0.54 -1.78 3.22
N ARG A 27 1.09 -2.72 3.98
CA ARG A 27 0.70 -4.14 3.95
C ARG A 27 -0.74 -4.33 4.40
N GLN A 28 -1.14 -3.72 5.53
CA GLN A 28 -2.50 -3.80 6.04
C GLN A 28 -3.50 -3.21 5.04
N LEU A 29 -3.19 -2.02 4.52
CA LEU A 29 -4.02 -1.34 3.52
C LEU A 29 -4.19 -2.19 2.26
N TYR A 30 -3.09 -2.73 1.71
CA TYR A 30 -3.13 -3.59 0.52
C TYR A 30 -4.02 -4.83 0.75
N ASN A 31 -3.81 -5.54 1.86
CA ASN A 31 -4.57 -6.74 2.18
C ASN A 31 -6.07 -6.43 2.33
N HIS A 32 -6.41 -5.32 3.00
CA HIS A 32 -7.78 -4.88 3.14
C HIS A 32 -8.41 -4.54 1.78
N ALA A 33 -7.72 -3.74 0.97
CA ALA A 33 -8.21 -3.34 -0.35
C ALA A 33 -8.38 -4.54 -1.28
N LEU A 34 -7.44 -5.48 -1.28
CA LEU A 34 -7.51 -6.72 -2.05
C LEU A 34 -8.71 -7.58 -1.63
N TYR A 35 -8.90 -7.73 -0.31
CA TYR A 35 -10.06 -8.44 0.23
C TYR A 35 -11.36 -7.79 -0.24
N ARG A 36 -11.51 -6.48 -0.10
CA ARG A 36 -12.72 -5.76 -0.58
C ARG A 36 -12.92 -5.90 -2.09
N PHE A 37 -11.84 -5.86 -2.87
CA PHE A 37 -11.88 -6.06 -4.32
C PHE A 37 -12.41 -7.43 -4.71
N SER A 38 -11.99 -8.49 -4.02
CA SER A 38 -12.49 -9.84 -4.27
C SER A 38 -13.98 -10.03 -4.00
N GLN A 39 -14.59 -9.15 -3.19
CA GLN A 39 -16.03 -9.20 -2.90
C GLN A 39 -16.89 -8.46 -3.94
N ILE A 40 -16.27 -7.71 -4.85
CA ILE A 40 -16.99 -7.03 -5.93
C ILE A 40 -17.12 -8.00 -7.11
N PRO A 41 -18.34 -8.27 -7.65
CA PRO A 41 -18.52 -9.11 -8.83
C PRO A 41 -17.72 -8.63 -10.03
N GLU A 42 -17.27 -9.55 -10.89
CA GLU A 42 -16.47 -9.22 -12.06
C GLU A 42 -17.24 -8.47 -13.15
N ASP A 43 -18.56 -8.66 -13.19
CA ASP A 43 -19.49 -7.97 -14.08
C ASP A 43 -19.90 -6.58 -13.58
N GLU A 44 -19.53 -6.19 -12.35
CA GLU A 44 -19.77 -4.85 -11.79
C GLU A 44 -18.75 -3.83 -12.35
N GLY A 45 -18.77 -3.65 -13.67
CA GLY A 45 -17.94 -2.68 -14.39
C GLY A 45 -16.50 -3.14 -14.67
N THR A 46 -15.68 -2.20 -15.11
CA THR A 46 -14.27 -2.48 -15.41
C THR A 46 -13.45 -2.64 -14.14
N VAL A 47 -12.29 -3.30 -14.24
CA VAL A 47 -11.32 -3.41 -13.13
C VAL A 47 -11.00 -2.04 -12.54
N GLU A 48 -10.83 -1.02 -13.38
CA GLU A 48 -10.49 0.33 -12.94
C GLU A 48 -11.63 0.97 -12.13
N GLN A 49 -12.88 0.78 -12.54
CA GLN A 49 -14.05 1.28 -11.80
C GLN A 49 -14.16 0.62 -10.42
N ARG A 50 -13.96 -0.70 -10.36
CA ARG A 50 -13.99 -1.49 -9.11
C ARG A 50 -12.86 -1.10 -8.16
N VAL A 51 -11.66 -0.83 -8.67
CA VAL A 51 -10.52 -0.33 -7.87
C VAL A 51 -10.79 1.08 -7.34
N ARG A 52 -11.31 2.00 -8.18
CA ARG A 52 -11.64 3.37 -7.76
C ARG A 52 -12.67 3.40 -6.63
N LYS A 53 -13.69 2.54 -6.69
CA LYS A 53 -14.71 2.40 -5.62
C LYS A 53 -14.07 2.16 -4.25
N ILE A 54 -13.09 1.27 -4.17
CA ILE A 54 -12.38 0.96 -2.91
C ILE A 54 -11.44 2.09 -2.51
N ARG A 55 -10.72 2.67 -3.49
CA ARG A 55 -9.82 3.80 -3.23
C ARG A 55 -10.56 4.98 -2.62
N ASP A 56 -11.76 5.26 -3.09
CA ASP A 56 -12.55 6.42 -2.65
C ASP A 56 -13.15 6.21 -1.23
N GLU A 57 -13.14 4.98 -0.69
CA GLU A 57 -13.46 4.69 0.73
C GLU A 57 -12.28 4.97 1.68
N LEU A 58 -11.06 5.15 1.17
CA LEU A 58 -9.89 5.35 2.00
C LEU A 58 -9.92 6.72 2.69
N PRO A 59 -9.55 6.80 3.98
CA PRO A 59 -9.43 8.08 4.65
C PRO A 59 -8.36 8.94 3.97
N ALA A 60 -8.49 10.26 4.11
CA ALA A 60 -7.42 11.16 3.70
C ALA A 60 -6.15 10.83 4.50
N LEU A 61 -5.17 10.21 3.82
CA LEU A 61 -3.91 9.80 4.46
C LEU A 61 -2.93 10.96 4.66
N LYS A 62 -3.21 12.12 4.07
CA LYS A 62 -2.37 13.32 4.16
C LYS A 62 -3.27 14.56 4.20
N ASP A 63 -3.16 15.32 5.28
CA ASP A 63 -3.49 16.74 5.27
C ASP A 63 -2.34 17.47 4.58
N TRP A 64 -2.68 18.22 3.53
CA TRP A 64 -1.73 18.96 2.71
C TRP A 64 -1.29 20.26 3.39
#